data_AF-A0A0B7ADL4-F1
#
_entry.id   AF-A0A0B7ADL4-F1
#
_cell.length_a   1.000
_cell.length_b   1.000
_cell.length_c   1.000
_cell.angle_alpha   90.00
_cell.angle_beta   90.00
_cell.angle_gamma   90.00
#
_symmetry.space_group_name_H-M   'P 1'
#
loop_
_entity.id
_entity.type
_entity.pdbx_description
1 polymer ?
#
loop_
_entity_poly.entity_id
_entity_poly.type
_entity_poly.pdbx_seq_one_letter_code
_entity_poly.pdbx_strand_id
1 'polypeptide(L)'
;QNGISDSSIDKSFETMKAVELLLVYQDPTWTEDHFFKRTLVSFAMRWENKGLKKSGPTDQFVTCLIKIFRAVIAVQPLSSSAVLTVLGTVFPRFIKEDAGDTSLELACIDAILELTPLNPEKCLDLLKKWQTNKKGNIPPEIFSKLQQAQSFVSQKCQLGKRQNKKRKFVKSLK
;
A
#
# COMPACT_ATOMS: atom_id res chain seq x y z
N GLN A 1 -8.69 -33.08 10.09
CA GLN A 1 -9.57 -32.14 9.35
C GLN A 1 -10.10 -31.15 10.37
N ASN A 2 -9.44 -29.99 10.51
CA ASN A 2 -9.82 -28.99 11.49
C ASN A 2 -10.80 -28.02 10.84
N GLY A 3 -12.07 -28.11 11.23
CA GLY A 3 -13.12 -27.18 10.82
C GLY A 3 -12.85 -25.80 11.41
N ILE A 4 -12.36 -24.89 10.57
CA ILE A 4 -12.49 -23.46 10.82
C ILE A 4 -13.98 -23.16 10.67
N SER A 5 -14.65 -22.91 11.79
CA SER A 5 -16.08 -22.61 11.82
C SER A 5 -16.38 -21.38 10.95
N ASP A 6 -17.24 -21.53 9.94
CA ASP A 6 -17.72 -20.45 9.03
C ASP A 6 -18.00 -19.12 9.76
N SER A 7 -18.57 -19.20 10.97
CA SER A 7 -18.93 -18.04 11.79
C SER A 7 -17.80 -17.07 12.19
N SER A 8 -16.52 -17.46 12.10
CA SER A 8 -15.40 -16.59 12.47
C SER A 8 -14.89 -15.75 11.29
N ILE A 9 -15.03 -16.27 10.07
CA ILE A 9 -14.70 -15.58 8.82
C ILE A 9 -15.73 -14.48 8.57
N ASP A 10 -17.02 -14.77 8.79
CA ASP A 10 -18.12 -13.81 8.66
C ASP A 10 -17.93 -12.60 9.57
N LYS A 11 -17.60 -12.82 10.85
CA LYS A 11 -17.36 -11.73 11.81
C LYS A 11 -16.16 -10.85 11.45
N SER A 12 -15.10 -11.45 10.90
CA SER A 12 -13.91 -10.70 10.48
C SER A 12 -14.20 -9.85 9.25
N PHE A 13 -14.98 -10.38 8.30
CA PHE A 13 -15.43 -9.64 7.13
C PHE A 13 -16.38 -8.49 7.52
N GLU A 14 -17.37 -8.75 8.36
CA GLU A 14 -18.30 -7.75 8.88
C GLU A 14 -17.56 -6.62 9.59
N THR A 15 -16.58 -6.96 10.44
CA THR A 15 -15.75 -5.97 11.14
C THR A 15 -14.94 -5.14 10.15
N MET A 16 -14.31 -5.78 9.15
CA MET A 16 -13.55 -5.08 8.11
C MET A 16 -14.44 -4.08 7.37
N LYS A 17 -15.67 -4.50 7.01
CA LYS A 17 -16.64 -3.65 6.32
C LYS A 17 -17.19 -2.53 7.19
N ALA A 18 -17.44 -2.78 8.47
CA ALA A 18 -17.84 -1.74 9.40
C ALA A 18 -16.77 -0.65 9.54
N VAL A 19 -15.49 -1.05 9.62
CA VAL A 19 -14.36 -0.10 9.67
C VAL A 19 -14.23 0.67 8.34
N GLU A 20 -14.32 -0.01 7.20
CA GLU A 20 -14.32 0.62 5.88
C GLU A 20 -15.42 1.70 5.78
N LEU A 21 -16.67 1.35 6.10
CA LEU A 21 -17.80 2.27 6.06
C LEU A 21 -17.63 3.44 7.03
N LEU A 22 -17.11 3.18 8.24
CA LEU A 22 -16.84 4.23 9.21
C LEU A 22 -15.81 5.22 8.65
N LEU A 23 -14.69 4.75 8.10
CA LEU A 23 -13.65 5.61 7.54
C LEU A 23 -14.15 6.42 6.34
N VAL A 24 -14.99 5.82 5.49
CA VAL A 24 -15.59 6.51 4.34
C VAL A 24 -16.61 7.56 4.77
N TYR A 25 -17.34 7.32 5.86
CA TYR A 25 -18.31 8.27 6.41
C TYR A 25 -17.65 9.46 7.11
N GLN A 26 -16.48 9.27 7.71
CA GLN A 26 -15.74 10.34 8.37
C GLN A 26 -15.19 11.36 7.38
N ASP A 27 -14.95 12.57 7.88
CA ASP A 27 -14.30 13.64 7.11
C ASP A 27 -12.94 13.19 6.56
N PRO A 28 -12.59 13.49 5.29
CA PRO A 28 -11.31 13.04 4.70
C PRO A 28 -10.07 13.47 5.49
N THR A 29 -10.08 14.66 6.12
CA THR A 29 -8.96 15.12 6.96
C THR A 29 -8.85 14.30 8.23
N TRP A 30 -10.00 13.94 8.84
CA TRP A 30 -10.03 13.06 10.00
C TRP A 30 -9.50 11.68 9.67
N THR A 31 -9.97 11.08 8.57
CA THR A 31 -9.50 9.76 8.10
C THR A 31 -8.01 9.78 7.81
N GLU A 32 -7.53 10.87 7.21
CA GLU A 32 -6.12 11.05 6.95
C GLU A 32 -5.27 11.06 8.22
N ASP A 33 -5.64 11.87 9.20
CA ASP A 33 -4.84 12.04 10.41
C ASP A 33 -4.92 10.82 11.33
N HIS A 34 -6.11 10.25 11.51
CA HIS A 34 -6.32 9.14 12.43
C HIS A 34 -5.99 7.78 11.83
N PHE A 35 -6.37 7.52 10.58
CA PHE A 35 -6.14 6.22 9.96
C PHE A 35 -4.80 6.18 9.21
N PHE A 36 -4.57 7.05 8.23
CA PHE A 36 -3.38 6.95 7.38
C PHE A 36 -2.08 7.35 8.11
N LYS A 37 -2.08 8.47 8.82
CA LYS A 37 -0.86 8.99 9.47
C LYS A 37 -0.58 8.38 10.83
N ARG A 38 -1.62 7.99 11.58
CA ARG A 38 -1.46 7.43 12.93
C ARG A 38 -1.60 5.91 12.96
N THR A 39 -2.74 5.37 12.55
CA THR A 39 -3.02 3.94 12.68
C THR A 39 -2.11 3.10 11.80
N LEU A 40 -2.05 3.37 10.50
CA LEU A 40 -1.20 2.61 9.57
C LEU A 40 0.28 2.72 9.93
N VAL A 41 0.77 3.92 10.29
CA VAL A 41 2.15 4.11 10.73
C VAL A 41 2.46 3.32 12.00
N SER A 42 1.56 3.35 12.99
CA SER A 42 1.73 2.58 14.23
C SER A 42 1.83 1.08 13.94
N PHE A 43 0.96 0.54 13.07
CA PHE A 43 1.01 -0.87 12.69
C PHE A 43 2.24 -1.22 11.84
N ALA A 44 2.69 -0.33 10.96
CA ALA A 44 3.94 -0.51 10.22
C ALA A 44 5.16 -0.57 11.16
N MET A 45 5.20 0.28 12.18
CA MET A 45 6.24 0.25 13.21
C MET A 45 6.19 -1.05 14.04
N ARG A 46 4.98 -1.53 14.38
CA ARG A 46 4.83 -2.80 15.10
C ARG A 46 5.18 -4.00 14.23
N TRP A 47 4.89 -3.95 12.94
CA TRP A 47 5.24 -4.99 11.96
C TRP A 47 6.76 -5.15 11.85
N GLU A 48 7.49 -4.05 11.68
CA GLU A 48 8.96 -4.07 11.62
C GLU A 48 9.58 -4.67 12.91
N ASN A 49 8.94 -4.49 14.06
CA ASN A 49 9.41 -5.04 15.34
C ASN A 49 8.96 -6.49 15.62
N LYS A 50 8.18 -7.12 14.72
CA LYS A 50 7.62 -8.46 14.93
C LYS A 50 8.71 -9.52 15.12
N GLY A 51 9.80 -9.44 14.36
CA GLY A 51 10.95 -10.36 14.47
C GLY A 51 11.71 -10.23 15.80
N LEU A 52 11.79 -9.02 16.35
CA LEU A 52 12.52 -8.74 17.60
C LEU A 52 11.75 -9.14 18.85
N LYS A 53 10.42 -8.99 18.83
CA LYS A 53 9.58 -9.16 20.04
C LYS A 53 8.72 -10.42 20.02
N LYS A 54 8.68 -11.18 18.91
CA LYS A 54 7.70 -12.26 18.64
C LYS A 54 6.24 -11.87 18.90
N SER A 55 5.97 -10.57 18.96
CA SER A 55 4.68 -9.97 19.26
C SER A 55 4.45 -8.85 18.26
N GLY A 56 3.55 -9.05 17.32
CA GLY A 56 3.27 -8.10 16.25
C GLY A 56 1.96 -8.46 15.56
N PRO A 57 1.46 -7.58 14.67
CA PRO A 57 0.27 -7.89 13.89
C PRO A 57 0.50 -9.14 13.02
N THR A 58 -0.54 -9.96 12.88
CA THR A 58 -0.53 -11.12 11.98
C THR A 58 -0.60 -10.67 10.52
N ASP A 59 -0.13 -11.51 9.61
CA ASP A 59 -0.09 -11.21 8.17
C ASP A 59 -1.51 -10.97 7.64
N GLN A 60 -2.48 -11.76 8.09
CA GLN A 60 -3.91 -11.59 7.80
C GLN A 60 -4.44 -10.23 8.28
N PHE A 61 -4.07 -9.80 9.48
CA PHE A 61 -4.51 -8.51 10.01
C PHE A 61 -3.95 -7.34 9.18
N VAL A 62 -2.66 -7.38 8.81
CA VAL A 62 -2.07 -6.34 7.95
C VAL A 62 -2.71 -6.37 6.57
N THR A 63 -2.98 -7.55 6.02
CA THR A 63 -3.70 -7.70 4.74
C THR A 63 -5.07 -7.04 4.79
N CYS A 64 -5.84 -7.23 5.87
CA CYS A 64 -7.13 -6.57 6.07
C CYS A 64 -6.98 -5.05 6.14
N LEU A 65 -5.99 -4.54 6.89
CA LEU A 65 -5.72 -3.10 6.95
C LEU A 65 -5.42 -2.50 5.58
N ILE A 66 -4.66 -3.20 4.74
CA ILE A 66 -4.34 -2.74 3.38
C ILE A 66 -5.58 -2.79 2.49
N LYS A 67 -6.42 -3.81 2.59
CA LYS A 67 -7.70 -3.87 1.86
C LYS A 67 -8.63 -2.72 2.24
N ILE A 68 -8.74 -2.40 3.53
CA ILE A 68 -9.49 -1.24 4.01
C ILE A 68 -8.90 0.05 3.44
N PHE A 69 -7.57 0.22 3.52
CA PHE A 69 -6.87 1.37 2.97
C PHE A 69 -7.23 1.60 1.49
N ARG A 70 -7.12 0.56 0.67
CA ARG A 70 -7.48 0.58 -0.77
C ARG A 70 -8.93 1.02 -0.99
N ALA A 71 -9.87 0.41 -0.27
CA ALA A 71 -11.28 0.75 -0.38
C ALA A 71 -11.56 2.22 -0.03
N VAL A 72 -10.91 2.75 1.01
CA VAL A 72 -11.08 4.14 1.44
C VAL A 72 -10.51 5.12 0.41
N ILE A 73 -9.29 4.88 -0.10
CA ILE A 73 -8.67 5.79 -1.09
C ILE A 73 -9.35 5.74 -2.47
N ALA A 74 -10.15 4.71 -2.74
CA ALA A 74 -10.94 4.63 -3.97
C ALA A 74 -12.11 5.66 -3.98
N VAL A 75 -12.56 6.11 -2.81
CA VAL A 75 -13.72 7.00 -2.66
C VAL A 75 -13.40 8.32 -1.98
N GLN A 76 -12.32 8.39 -1.19
CA GLN A 76 -11.87 9.61 -0.54
C GLN A 76 -10.58 10.16 -1.17
N PRO A 77 -10.47 11.49 -1.33
CA PRO A 77 -9.22 12.09 -1.78
C PRO A 77 -8.13 11.92 -0.71
N LEU A 78 -6.88 11.80 -1.17
CA LEU A 78 -5.71 11.67 -0.31
C LEU A 78 -4.79 12.87 -0.51
N SER A 79 -4.38 13.54 0.58
CA SER A 79 -3.43 14.65 0.45
C SER A 79 -2.05 14.16 0.03
N SER A 80 -1.27 15.04 -0.62
CA SER A 80 0.14 14.76 -0.93
C SER A 80 0.96 14.40 0.32
N SER A 81 0.63 14.97 1.48
CA SER A 81 1.30 14.65 2.75
C SER A 81 1.05 13.20 3.15
N ALA A 82 -0.20 12.75 3.10
CA ALA A 82 -0.54 11.37 3.43
C ALA A 82 0.01 10.36 2.43
N VAL A 83 -0.03 10.67 1.13
CA VAL A 83 0.65 9.86 0.10
C VAL A 83 2.13 9.67 0.44
N LEU A 84 2.82 10.75 0.80
CA LEU A 84 4.24 10.70 1.14
C LEU A 84 4.50 9.89 2.41
N THR A 85 3.64 10.01 3.42
CA THR A 85 3.71 9.22 4.66
C THR A 85 3.49 7.75 4.38
N VAL A 86 2.45 7.39 3.63
CA VAL A 86 2.13 5.99 3.35
C VAL A 86 3.23 5.33 2.50
N LEU A 87 3.67 5.97 1.41
CA LEU A 87 4.74 5.45 0.56
C LEU A 87 6.13 5.54 1.21
N GLY A 88 6.35 6.47 2.13
CA GLY A 88 7.65 6.72 2.75
C GLY A 88 7.88 6.00 4.08
N THR A 89 6.81 5.68 4.78
CA THR A 89 6.87 5.17 6.16
C THR A 89 6.15 3.82 6.28
N VAL A 90 4.96 3.69 5.72
CA VAL A 90 4.12 2.50 5.91
C VAL A 90 4.62 1.34 5.05
N PHE A 91 4.53 1.46 3.72
CA PHE A 91 4.89 0.37 2.84
C PHE A 91 6.35 -0.08 2.94
N PRO A 92 7.37 0.80 3.04
CA PRO A 92 8.76 0.36 3.21
C PRO A 92 8.97 -0.63 4.35
N ARG A 93 8.17 -0.55 5.42
CA ARG A 93 8.24 -1.46 6.55
C ARG A 93 7.53 -2.77 6.30
N PHE A 94 6.36 -2.73 5.66
CA PHE A 94 5.65 -3.96 5.28
C PHE A 94 6.45 -4.84 4.32
N ILE A 95 7.25 -4.22 3.45
CA ILE A 95 7.99 -4.93 2.39
C ILE A 95 9.41 -5.32 2.78
N LYS A 96 9.94 -4.78 3.89
CA LYS A 96 11.32 -5.02 4.34
C LYS A 96 11.49 -6.40 4.95
N GLU A 97 10.48 -6.85 5.69
CA GLU A 97 10.44 -8.21 6.23
C GLU A 97 9.89 -9.16 5.17
N ASP A 98 10.44 -10.38 5.11
CA ASP A 98 9.84 -11.44 4.33
C ASP A 98 8.50 -11.82 4.95
N ALA A 99 7.41 -11.23 4.44
CA ALA A 99 6.07 -11.72 4.69
C ALA A 99 6.03 -13.19 4.24
N GLY A 100 5.75 -14.10 5.17
CA GLY A 100 5.56 -15.51 4.85
C GLY A 100 4.26 -15.75 4.05
N ASP A 101 3.40 -14.74 3.97
CA ASP A 101 2.11 -14.77 3.28
C ASP A 101 2.13 -13.96 1.97
N THR A 102 2.01 -14.69 0.86
CA THR A 102 1.86 -14.16 -0.51
C THR A 102 0.68 -13.19 -0.64
N SER A 103 -0.40 -13.40 0.12
CA SER A 103 -1.60 -12.55 0.07
C SER A 103 -1.32 -11.12 0.53
N LEU A 104 -0.47 -10.97 1.55
CA LEU A 104 -0.04 -9.68 2.06
C LEU A 104 0.82 -8.95 1.01
N GLU A 105 1.73 -9.66 0.37
CA GLU A 105 2.59 -9.09 -0.67
C GLU A 105 1.78 -8.59 -1.86
N LEU A 106 0.83 -9.39 -2.36
CA LEU A 106 -0.07 -8.98 -3.45
C LEU A 106 -0.92 -7.77 -3.06
N ALA A 107 -1.48 -7.76 -1.85
CA ALA A 107 -2.30 -6.65 -1.38
C ALA A 107 -1.48 -5.34 -1.31
N CYS A 108 -0.24 -5.41 -0.83
CA CYS A 108 0.71 -4.30 -0.84
C CYS A 108 1.00 -3.80 -2.27
N ILE A 109 1.29 -4.71 -3.22
CA ILE A 109 1.58 -4.33 -4.61
C ILE A 109 0.37 -3.61 -5.23
N ASP A 110 -0.83 -4.17 -5.08
CA ASP A 110 -2.04 -3.55 -5.61
C ASP A 110 -2.31 -2.18 -4.98
N ALA A 111 -2.09 -2.01 -3.68
CA ALA A 111 -2.26 -0.73 -3.00
C ALA A 111 -1.25 0.33 -3.49
N ILE A 112 -0.01 -0.08 -3.78
CA ILE A 112 1.00 0.81 -4.39
C ILE A 112 0.57 1.22 -5.82
N LEU A 113 -0.04 0.29 -6.57
CA LEU A 113 -0.56 0.60 -7.90
C LEU A 113 -1.70 1.63 -7.85
N GLU A 114 -2.58 1.57 -6.85
CA GLU A 114 -3.63 2.56 -6.65
C GLU A 114 -3.08 3.96 -6.28
N LEU A 115 -1.92 4.02 -5.63
CA LEU A 115 -1.23 5.29 -5.33
C LEU A 115 -0.41 5.84 -6.50
N THR A 116 -0.24 5.08 -7.57
CA THR A 116 0.57 5.46 -8.73
C THR A 116 0.11 6.77 -9.39
N PRO A 117 -1.19 7.06 -9.56
CA PRO A 117 -1.65 8.34 -10.11
C PRO A 117 -1.23 9.55 -9.25
N LEU A 118 -1.04 9.35 -7.94
CA LEU A 118 -0.73 10.42 -6.98
C LEU A 118 0.77 10.67 -6.86
N ASN A 119 1.59 9.63 -6.90
CA ASN A 119 3.05 9.77 -6.90
C ASN A 119 3.75 8.57 -7.58
N PRO A 120 3.85 8.58 -8.92
CA PRO A 120 4.36 7.43 -9.67
C PRO A 120 5.86 7.21 -9.44
N GLU A 121 6.64 8.27 -9.20
CA GLU A 121 8.08 8.16 -8.98
C GLU A 121 8.39 7.41 -7.68
N LYS A 122 7.73 7.80 -6.58
CA LYS A 122 7.93 7.15 -5.28
C LYS A 122 7.39 5.71 -5.26
N CYS A 123 6.31 5.44 -5.99
CA CYS A 123 5.81 4.07 -6.18
C CYS A 123 6.81 3.20 -6.93
N LEU A 124 7.43 3.70 -8.00
CA LEU A 124 8.42 2.96 -8.77
C LEU A 124 9.67 2.66 -7.94
N ASP A 125 10.17 3.66 -7.20
CA ASP A 125 11.33 3.50 -6.33
C ASP A 125 11.07 2.44 -5.25
N LEU A 126 9.86 2.43 -4.69
CA LEU A 126 9.44 1.46 -3.69
C LEU A 126 9.40 0.03 -4.26
N LEU A 127 8.79 -0.16 -5.43
CA LEU A 127 8.71 -1.47 -6.09
C LEU A 127 10.10 -2.01 -6.48
N LYS A 128 11.00 -1.14 -6.94
CA LYS A 128 12.39 -1.52 -7.23
C LYS A 128 13.13 -1.92 -5.95
N LYS A 129 13.01 -1.14 -4.89
CA LYS A 129 13.61 -1.44 -3.57
C LYS A 129 13.11 -2.78 -3.03
N TRP A 130 11.83 -3.07 -3.19
CA TRP A 130 11.27 -4.38 -2.82
C TRP A 130 12.03 -5.51 -3.54
N GLN A 131 12.12 -5.44 -4.87
CA GLN A 131 12.82 -6.48 -5.65
C GLN A 131 14.27 -6.66 -5.21
N THR A 132 14.97 -5.55 -4.93
CA THR A 132 16.38 -5.59 -4.54
C THR A 132 16.61 -6.10 -3.13
N ASN A 133 15.63 -5.94 -2.23
CA ASN A 133 15.74 -6.37 -0.84
C ASN A 133 15.53 -7.87 -0.68
N LYS A 134 14.73 -8.49 -1.56
CA LYS A 134 14.36 -9.91 -1.47
C LYS A 134 15.16 -10.85 -2.40
N LYS A 135 16.44 -10.55 -2.67
CA LYS A 135 17.27 -11.29 -3.64
C LYS A 135 17.24 -12.80 -3.41
N GLY A 136 16.48 -13.52 -4.26
CA GLY A 136 16.42 -14.98 -4.31
C GLY A 136 15.22 -15.64 -3.60
N ASN A 137 14.44 -14.91 -2.79
CA ASN A 137 13.37 -15.46 -1.96
C ASN A 137 11.96 -15.02 -2.36
N ILE A 138 11.79 -14.37 -3.51
CA ILE A 138 10.47 -13.92 -3.96
C ILE A 138 9.74 -15.09 -4.63
N PRO A 139 8.52 -15.45 -4.20
CA PRO A 139 7.70 -16.42 -4.90
C PRO A 139 7.50 -16.02 -6.37
N PRO A 140 7.50 -16.97 -7.34
CA PRO A 140 7.41 -16.64 -8.77
C PRO A 140 6.21 -15.75 -9.13
N GLU A 141 5.07 -15.97 -8.48
CA GLU A 141 3.84 -15.20 -8.68
C GLU A 141 4.01 -13.72 -8.27
N ILE A 142 4.63 -13.49 -7.11
CA ILE A 142 4.93 -12.15 -6.59
C ILE A 142 5.95 -11.47 -7.50
N PHE A 143 6.96 -12.20 -7.95
CA PHE A 143 7.97 -11.68 -8.86
C PHE A 143 7.34 -11.21 -10.19
N SER A 144 6.47 -12.03 -10.79
CA SER A 144 5.77 -11.67 -12.03
C SER A 144 4.89 -10.44 -11.83
N LYS A 145 4.09 -10.40 -10.76
CA LYS A 145 3.24 -9.24 -10.43
C LYS A 145 4.06 -7.98 -10.18
N LEU A 146 5.20 -8.08 -9.49
CA LEU A 146 6.10 -6.98 -9.22
C LEU A 146 6.71 -6.42 -10.52
N GLN A 147 7.14 -7.29 -11.44
CA GLN A 147 7.65 -6.87 -12.75
C GLN A 147 6.58 -6.15 -13.58
N GLN A 148 5.36 -6.69 -13.61
CA GLN A 148 4.22 -6.05 -14.28
C GLN A 148 3.93 -4.67 -13.67
N ALA A 149 3.90 -4.58 -12.34
CA ALA A 149 3.70 -3.34 -11.62
C ALA A 149 4.79 -2.31 -11.95
N GLN A 150 6.07 -2.69 -11.89
CA GLN A 150 7.18 -1.80 -12.25
C GLN A 150 7.09 -1.29 -13.69
N SER A 151 6.73 -2.16 -14.64
CA SER A 151 6.54 -1.78 -16.05
C SER A 151 5.42 -0.75 -16.18
N PHE A 152 4.26 -1.00 -15.57
CA PHE A 152 3.12 -0.09 -15.58
C PHE A 152 3.46 1.29 -14.99
N VAL A 153 4.06 1.31 -13.80
CA VAL A 153 4.43 2.56 -13.12
C VAL A 153 5.50 3.32 -13.92
N SER A 154 6.47 2.61 -14.52
CA SER A 154 7.50 3.23 -15.38
C SER A 154 6.89 3.96 -16.57
N GLN A 155 5.87 3.38 -17.21
CA GLN A 155 5.15 4.04 -18.31
C GLN A 155 4.44 5.32 -17.82
N LYS A 156 3.81 5.28 -16.64
CA LYS A 156 3.15 6.45 -16.03
C LYS A 156 4.15 7.58 -15.71
N CYS A 157 5.33 7.25 -15.18
CA CYS A 157 6.41 8.20 -14.96
C CYS A 157 6.84 8.92 -16.25
N GLN A 158 6.98 8.17 -17.36
CA GLN A 158 7.39 8.74 -18.66
C GLN A 158 6.33 9.68 -19.24
N LEU A 159 5.04 9.34 -19.10
CA LEU A 159 3.94 10.20 -19.54
C LEU A 159 3.91 11.53 -18.78
N GLY A 160 4.09 11.50 -17.46
CA GLY A 160 4.17 12.73 -16.64
C GLY A 160 5.34 13.65 -17.05
N LYS A 161 6.51 13.07 -17.32
CA LYS A 161 7.69 13.82 -17.78
C LYS A 161 7.47 14.47 -19.16
N ARG A 162 6.82 13.76 -20.09
CA ARG A 162 6.48 14.29 -21.42
C ARG A 162 5.50 15.47 -21.34
N GLN A 163 4.48 15.38 -20.48
CA GLN A 163 3.52 16.48 -20.28
C GLN A 163 4.16 17.72 -19.66
N ASN A 164 5.05 17.54 -18.67
CA ASN A 164 5.78 18.66 -18.05
C ASN A 164 6.74 19.35 -19.03
N LYS A 165 7.40 18.60 -19.93
CA LYS A 165 8.25 19.19 -20.98
C LYS A 165 7.43 20.05 -21.96
N LYS A 166 6.25 19.59 -22.39
CA LYS A 166 5.33 20.38 -23.24
C LYS A 166 4.87 21.67 -22.55
N ARG A 167 4.48 21.61 -21.27
CA ARG A 167 4.05 22.80 -20.50
C ARG A 167 5.16 23.84 -20.35
N LYS A 168 6.40 23.42 -20.11
CA LYS A 168 7.55 24.34 -20.03
C LYS A 168 7.86 25.00 -21.37
N PHE A 169 7.75 24.26 -22.48
CA PHE A 169 7.94 24.80 -23.82
C PHE A 169 6.90 25.88 -24.16
N VAL A 170 5.62 25.65 -23.85
CA VAL A 170 4.55 26.64 -24.08
C VAL A 170 4.73 27.90 -23.22
N LYS A 171 5.21 27.77 -21.97
CA LYS A 171 5.49 28.92 -21.10
C LYS A 171 6.71 29.73 -21.54
N SER A 172 7.64 29.16 -22.31
CA SER A 172 8.82 29.84 -22.83
C SER A 172 8.57 30.59 -24.16
N LEU A 173 7.40 30.38 -24.76
CA LEU A 173 6.97 31.01 -26.02
C LEU A 173 6.00 32.19 -25.79
N LYS A 174 5.70 32.52 -24.53
CA LYS A 174 4.94 33.69 -24.11
C LYS A 174 5.87 34.62 -23.36
#